data_AF-A0A0E0QPJ8-F1
#
_entry.id   AF-A0A0E0QPJ8-F1
#
_cell.length_a   1.000
_cell.length_b   1.000
_cell.length_c   1.000
_cell.angle_alpha   90.00
_cell.angle_beta   90.00
_cell.angle_gamma   90.00
#
_symmetry.space_group_name_H-M   'P 1'
#
loop_
_entity.id
_entity.type
_entity.pdbx_description
1 polymer ?
#
loop_
_entity_poly.entity_id
_entity_poly.type
_entity_poly.pdbx_seq_one_letter_code
_entity_poly.pdbx_strand_id
1 'polypeptide(L)'
;MLASARGFWGRHRRKILVSLGVAGAGYAAYRYLDSHRRQLVRVEQRALEERAAEEIIKNQLQTHFENVQKISDTTTLPFAMHYLRSRIMEELDISHLTEKLMHGKGESSAPALTPKEKYDTWEKIKILSFTRTVSSIWAMTLLSLYVRVQVTILGRHLYLDFARVTDGAQLQEGSDTFSKSGHKDFLATADYLATYGINALITKMQHAATEILKEKQLKDPMGIDEVLETILQILKQFMGLCEDNSWINYLVPENANVYAQLMAVSSSGFDDSSLLKDVRKLDQLMSETRIVLSRNIMDRSLKKIASVVVEDLAVQIGAPIPPPGLPLAKLLAKVAQLSLPLLEEPDKNKHIQIIRSMPEVELFYTFLYANMPPET
;
A
#
# COMPACT_ATOMS: atom_id res chain seq x y z
N MET A 1 70.20 65.54 8.43
CA MET A 1 69.69 64.19 8.83
C MET A 1 70.04 63.06 7.86
N LEU A 2 70.31 63.32 6.57
CA LEU A 2 70.63 62.28 5.57
C LEU A 2 72.07 61.67 5.68
N ALA A 3 73.05 62.40 6.23
CA ALA A 3 74.43 61.90 6.36
C ALA A 3 74.60 60.85 7.49
N SER A 4 73.84 60.96 8.58
CA SER A 4 73.85 60.00 9.69
C SER A 4 73.24 58.65 9.30
N ALA A 5 72.18 58.67 8.47
CA ALA A 5 71.54 57.48 7.93
C ALA A 5 72.49 56.63 7.04
N ARG A 6 73.39 57.29 6.30
CA ARG A 6 74.34 56.63 5.39
C ARG A 6 75.46 55.88 6.14
N GLY A 7 75.91 56.43 7.27
CA GLY A 7 76.91 55.80 8.15
C GLY A 7 76.36 54.63 8.97
N PHE A 8 75.07 54.67 9.31
CA PHE A 8 74.36 53.57 9.97
C PHE A 8 74.11 52.40 8.99
N TRP A 9 73.74 52.72 7.75
CA TRP A 9 73.50 51.75 6.67
C TRP A 9 74.74 50.88 6.36
N GLY A 10 75.92 51.49 6.27
CA GLY A 10 77.17 50.76 5.99
C GLY A 10 77.56 49.75 7.08
N ARG A 11 77.29 50.08 8.35
CA ARG A 11 77.63 49.22 9.50
C ARG A 11 76.60 48.12 9.79
N HIS A 12 75.32 48.34 9.49
CA HIS A 12 74.24 47.38 9.79
C HIS A 12 73.67 46.64 8.58
N ARG A 13 74.18 46.84 7.35
CA ARG A 13 73.70 46.21 6.10
C ARG A 13 73.42 44.70 6.19
N ARG A 14 74.31 43.92 6.84
CA ARG A 14 74.13 42.46 6.99
C ARG A 14 73.01 42.12 7.97
N LYS A 15 72.87 42.88 9.07
CA LYS A 15 71.84 42.65 10.08
C LYS A 15 70.44 43.02 9.55
N ILE A 16 70.35 44.11 8.77
CA ILE A 16 69.10 44.58 8.15
C ILE A 16 68.62 43.61 7.05
N LEU A 17 69.53 43.09 6.22
CA LEU A 17 69.18 42.08 5.20
C LEU A 17 68.68 40.77 5.81
N VAL A 18 69.33 40.31 6.89
CA VAL A 18 68.89 39.09 7.60
C VAL A 18 67.52 39.30 8.24
N SER A 19 67.27 40.44 8.91
CA SER A 19 65.95 40.72 9.49
C SER A 19 64.85 40.85 8.44
N LEU A 20 65.16 41.47 7.29
CA LEU A 20 64.21 41.60 6.18
C LEU A 20 63.92 40.24 5.53
N GLY A 21 64.93 39.38 5.40
CA GLY A 21 64.77 38.01 4.90
C GLY A 21 63.92 37.14 5.82
N VAL A 22 64.14 37.20 7.13
CA VAL A 22 63.31 36.49 8.12
C VAL A 22 61.87 37.00 8.12
N ALA A 23 61.66 38.32 8.06
CA ALA A 23 60.33 38.91 7.97
C ALA A 23 59.61 38.52 6.66
N GLY A 24 60.32 38.52 5.52
CA GLY A 24 59.78 38.11 4.23
C GLY A 24 59.43 36.62 4.17
N ALA A 25 60.28 35.76 4.72
CA ALA A 25 60.02 34.32 4.82
C ALA A 25 58.84 34.02 5.75
N GLY A 26 58.75 34.72 6.89
CA GLY A 26 57.61 34.63 7.81
C GLY A 26 56.29 35.07 7.15
N TYR A 27 56.31 36.17 6.39
CA TYR A 27 55.15 36.64 5.64
C TYR A 27 54.74 35.67 4.52
N ALA A 28 55.70 35.11 3.79
CA ALA A 28 55.42 34.11 2.75
C ALA A 28 54.81 32.83 3.34
N ALA A 29 55.36 32.33 4.45
CA ALA A 29 54.83 31.18 5.17
C ALA A 29 53.43 31.46 5.72
N TYR A 30 53.22 32.64 6.33
CA TYR A 30 51.91 33.09 6.79
C TYR A 30 50.90 33.13 5.64
N ARG A 31 51.26 33.72 4.49
CA ARG A 31 50.39 33.82 3.32
C ARG A 31 50.06 32.45 2.73
N TYR A 32 50.99 31.50 2.74
CA TYR A 32 50.76 30.14 2.28
C TYR A 32 49.79 29.39 3.20
N LEU A 33 50.01 29.44 4.52
CA LEU A 33 49.12 28.82 5.50
C LEU A 33 47.71 29.44 5.48
N ASP A 34 47.63 30.76 5.38
CA ASP A 34 46.35 31.47 5.30
C ASP A 34 45.59 31.17 4.01
N SER A 35 46.30 31.00 2.88
CA SER A 35 45.69 30.55 1.63
C SER A 35 45.09 29.15 1.73
N HIS A 36 45.82 28.20 2.34
CA HIS A 36 45.33 26.83 2.60
C HIS A 36 44.16 26.81 3.57
N ARG A 37 44.23 27.58 4.65
CA ARG A 37 43.16 27.68 5.64
C ARG A 37 41.87 28.23 5.01
N ARG A 38 41.99 29.24 4.14
CA ARG A 38 40.84 29.78 3.38
C ARG A 38 40.28 28.80 2.35
N GLN A 39 41.06 27.84 1.85
CA GLN A 39 40.55 26.78 0.98
C GLN A 39 39.81 25.71 1.78
N LEU A 40 40.37 25.28 2.92
CA LEU A 40 39.72 24.33 3.82
C LEU A 40 38.37 24.83 4.32
N VAL A 41 38.30 26.07 4.80
CA VAL A 41 37.04 26.68 5.23
C VAL A 41 36.01 26.75 4.10
N ARG A 42 36.43 27.02 2.86
CA ARG A 42 35.51 27.03 1.71
C ARG A 42 34.99 25.65 1.35
N VAL A 43 35.82 24.61 1.47
CA VAL A 43 35.40 23.22 1.23
C VAL A 43 34.46 22.75 2.33
N GLU A 44 34.80 23.01 3.60
CA GLU A 44 33.93 22.70 4.74
C GLU A 44 32.60 23.43 4.64
N GLN A 45 32.61 24.71 4.29
CA GLN A 45 31.40 25.51 4.15
C GLN A 45 30.51 25.00 3.01
N ARG A 46 31.09 24.64 1.85
CA ARG A 46 30.33 23.99 0.77
C ARG A 46 29.76 22.64 1.18
N ALA A 47 30.52 21.82 1.88
CA ALA A 47 30.04 20.53 2.37
C ALA A 47 28.90 20.68 3.40
N LEU A 48 28.94 21.73 4.23
CA LEU A 48 27.85 22.05 5.16
C LEU A 48 26.61 22.58 4.42
N GLU A 49 26.81 23.43 3.41
CA GLU A 49 25.74 23.94 2.55
C GLU A 49 25.06 22.81 1.76
N GLU A 50 25.84 21.87 1.21
CA GLU A 50 25.36 20.67 0.52
C GLU A 50 24.55 19.78 1.47
N ARG A 51 25.06 19.49 2.68
CA ARG A 51 24.31 18.71 3.69
C ARG A 51 23.01 19.41 4.10
N ALA A 52 23.04 20.72 4.31
CA ALA A 52 21.84 21.48 4.65
C ALA A 52 20.81 21.45 3.51
N ALA A 53 21.25 21.53 2.26
CA ALA A 53 20.39 21.42 1.09
C ALA A 53 19.78 20.00 0.97
N GLU A 54 20.58 18.95 1.16
CA GLU A 54 20.12 17.56 1.19
C GLU A 54 19.08 17.32 2.28
N GLU A 55 19.30 17.87 3.48
CA GLU A 55 18.33 17.78 4.59
C GLU A 55 17.00 18.47 4.24
N ILE A 56 17.05 19.63 3.60
CA ILE A 56 15.83 20.34 3.15
C ILE A 56 15.06 19.49 2.13
N ILE A 57 15.75 18.95 1.13
CA ILE A 57 15.13 18.10 0.09
C ILE A 57 14.51 16.86 0.73
N LYS A 58 15.24 16.21 1.65
CA LYS A 58 14.74 15.03 2.38
C LYS A 58 13.49 15.37 3.19
N ASN A 59 13.47 16.50 3.89
CA ASN A 59 12.32 16.93 4.67
C ASN A 59 11.11 17.26 3.79
N GLN A 60 11.33 17.88 2.63
CA GLN A 60 10.26 18.13 1.65
C GLN A 60 9.70 16.83 1.08
N LEU A 61 10.57 15.89 0.71
CA LEU A 61 10.18 14.58 0.19
C LEU A 61 9.37 13.79 1.24
N GLN A 62 9.83 13.79 2.49
CA GLN A 62 9.12 13.17 3.60
C GLN A 62 7.74 13.80 3.82
N THR A 63 7.66 15.13 3.84
CA THR A 63 6.38 15.85 4.00
C THR A 63 5.42 15.53 2.87
N HIS A 64 5.92 15.48 1.63
CA HIS A 64 5.11 15.12 0.48
C HIS A 64 4.63 13.66 0.56
N PHE A 65 5.51 12.73 0.94
CA PHE A 65 5.15 11.33 1.15
C PHE A 65 4.04 11.17 2.20
N GLU A 66 4.15 11.84 3.35
CA GLU A 66 3.13 11.80 4.40
C GLU A 66 1.78 12.34 3.91
N ASN A 67 1.79 13.42 3.12
CA ASN A 67 0.58 13.95 2.51
C ASN A 67 -0.04 12.97 1.50
N VAL A 68 0.78 12.32 0.68
CA VAL A 68 0.34 11.29 -0.28
C VAL A 68 -0.31 10.11 0.45
N GLN A 69 0.32 9.60 1.51
CA GLN A 69 -0.26 8.53 2.33
C GLN A 69 -1.60 8.97 2.93
N LYS A 70 -1.68 10.20 3.46
CA LYS A 70 -2.93 10.74 4.01
C LYS A 70 -4.06 10.77 2.98
N ILE A 71 -3.79 11.18 1.73
CA ILE A 71 -4.79 11.21 0.64
C ILE A 71 -5.33 9.80 0.36
N SER A 72 -4.46 8.79 0.36
CA SER A 72 -4.85 7.39 0.20
C SER A 72 -5.92 7.00 1.21
N ASP A 73 -5.74 7.38 2.48
CA ASP A 73 -6.63 6.97 3.56
C ASP A 73 -7.92 7.80 3.65
N THR A 74 -7.87 9.08 3.27
CA THR A 74 -9.04 9.98 3.41
C THR A 74 -9.93 10.03 2.19
N THR A 75 -9.45 9.61 1.02
CA THR A 75 -10.16 9.84 -0.25
C THR A 75 -10.35 8.56 -1.05
N THR A 76 -9.26 7.93 -1.50
CA THR A 76 -9.37 6.81 -2.44
C THR A 76 -9.84 5.52 -1.74
N LEU A 77 -9.30 5.20 -0.57
CA LEU A 77 -9.64 3.96 0.13
C LEU A 77 -11.10 3.92 0.64
N PRO A 78 -11.67 4.99 1.24
CA PRO A 78 -13.07 5.00 1.67
C PRO A 78 -14.04 4.77 0.50
N PHE A 79 -13.76 5.40 -0.65
CA PHE A 79 -14.56 5.20 -1.86
C PHE A 79 -14.55 3.73 -2.28
N ALA A 80 -13.37 3.14 -2.49
CA ALA A 80 -13.27 1.75 -2.93
C ALA A 80 -13.85 0.73 -1.91
N MET A 81 -13.65 0.97 -0.61
CA MET A 81 -14.20 0.14 0.46
C MET A 81 -15.72 0.13 0.50
N HIS A 82 -16.37 1.27 0.21
CA HIS A 82 -17.82 1.35 0.17
C HIS A 82 -18.43 0.40 -0.90
N TYR A 83 -17.86 0.39 -2.11
CA TYR A 83 -18.27 -0.53 -3.17
C TYR A 83 -17.97 -1.98 -2.81
N LEU A 84 -16.77 -2.25 -2.27
CA LEU A 84 -16.38 -3.59 -1.85
C LEU A 84 -17.34 -4.17 -0.80
N ARG A 85 -17.69 -3.38 0.21
CA ARG A 85 -18.65 -3.75 1.25
C ARG A 85 -19.99 -4.14 0.64
N SER A 86 -20.53 -3.28 -0.21
CA SER A 86 -21.83 -3.47 -0.85
C SER A 86 -21.87 -4.78 -1.63
N ARG A 87 -20.82 -5.03 -2.43
CA ARG A 87 -20.71 -6.24 -3.25
C ARG A 87 -20.55 -7.52 -2.44
N ILE A 88 -19.68 -7.53 -1.42
CA ILE A 88 -19.52 -8.72 -0.57
C ILE A 88 -20.80 -9.02 0.21
N MET A 89 -21.49 -7.99 0.71
CA MET A 89 -22.75 -8.19 1.45
C MET A 89 -23.87 -8.73 0.56
N GLU A 90 -23.91 -8.34 -0.70
CA GLU A 90 -24.87 -8.81 -1.71
C GLU A 90 -24.57 -10.26 -2.14
N GLU A 91 -23.35 -10.54 -2.61
CA GLU A 91 -22.97 -11.83 -3.20
C GLU A 91 -22.83 -12.96 -2.17
N LEU A 92 -22.53 -12.63 -0.91
CA LEU A 92 -22.36 -13.59 0.20
C LEU A 92 -23.43 -13.41 1.28
N ASP A 93 -24.65 -13.08 0.87
CA ASP A 93 -25.79 -13.06 1.78
C ASP A 93 -26.23 -14.49 2.18
N ILE A 94 -26.30 -14.70 3.49
CA ILE A 94 -26.67 -15.98 4.13
C ILE A 94 -28.05 -15.86 4.79
N SER A 95 -28.66 -14.67 4.77
CA SER A 95 -29.94 -14.39 5.44
C SER A 95 -31.04 -15.31 4.92
N HIS A 96 -31.17 -15.45 3.60
CA HIS A 96 -32.16 -16.34 2.97
C HIS A 96 -32.01 -17.82 3.39
N LEU A 97 -30.78 -18.31 3.58
CA LEU A 97 -30.55 -19.69 4.05
C LEU A 97 -30.90 -19.85 5.54
N THR A 98 -30.62 -18.81 6.32
CA THR A 98 -30.94 -18.78 7.76
C THR A 98 -32.45 -18.73 7.96
N GLU A 99 -33.17 -17.89 7.22
CA GLU A 99 -34.63 -17.82 7.19
C GLU A 99 -35.25 -19.16 6.78
N LYS A 100 -34.71 -19.78 5.72
CA LYS A 100 -35.13 -21.12 5.29
C LYS A 100 -35.02 -22.15 6.43
N LEU A 101 -33.95 -22.10 7.22
CA LEU A 101 -33.79 -22.98 8.40
C LEU A 101 -34.75 -22.63 9.55
N MET A 102 -35.10 -21.36 9.72
CA MET A 102 -36.01 -20.89 10.78
C MET A 102 -37.46 -21.27 10.48
N HIS A 103 -37.93 -21.12 9.23
CA HIS A 103 -39.30 -21.48 8.85
C HIS A 103 -39.59 -22.99 8.96
N GLY A 104 -38.58 -23.85 8.85
CA GLY A 104 -38.71 -25.29 9.10
C GLY A 104 -38.86 -25.68 10.59
N LYS A 105 -38.84 -24.71 11.52
CA LYS A 105 -38.83 -24.97 12.97
C LYS A 105 -40.19 -24.78 13.68
N GLY A 106 -41.25 -24.31 13.00
CA GLY A 106 -42.61 -24.51 13.54
C GLY A 106 -43.71 -23.46 13.33
N GLU A 107 -43.57 -22.37 12.55
CA GLU A 107 -44.60 -21.29 12.58
C GLU A 107 -45.01 -20.67 11.23
N SER A 108 -44.86 -21.34 10.09
CA SER A 108 -45.42 -20.79 8.84
C SER A 108 -45.82 -21.87 7.85
N SER A 109 -46.85 -21.59 7.07
CA SER A 109 -47.53 -22.41 6.04
C SER A 109 -46.67 -22.96 4.89
N ALA A 110 -45.35 -23.02 5.04
CA ALA A 110 -44.43 -23.63 4.09
C ALA A 110 -44.21 -25.13 4.43
N PRO A 111 -43.97 -25.99 3.43
CA PRO A 111 -43.69 -27.41 3.67
C PRO A 111 -42.45 -27.56 4.57
N ALA A 112 -42.58 -28.34 5.64
CA ALA A 112 -41.49 -28.64 6.56
C ALA A 112 -40.30 -29.26 5.79
N LEU A 113 -39.12 -28.66 5.90
CA LEU A 113 -37.92 -29.16 5.25
C LEU A 113 -37.63 -30.59 5.69
N THR A 114 -37.31 -31.45 4.74
CA THR A 114 -36.86 -32.80 5.05
C THR A 114 -35.55 -32.75 5.84
N PRO A 115 -35.24 -33.77 6.66
CA PRO A 115 -33.97 -33.83 7.40
C PRO A 115 -32.74 -33.70 6.50
N LYS A 116 -32.81 -34.24 5.27
CA LYS A 116 -31.76 -34.13 4.25
C LYS A 116 -31.58 -32.69 3.76
N GLU A 117 -32.66 -32.02 3.35
CA GLU A 117 -32.60 -30.62 2.90
C GLU A 117 -32.12 -29.67 4.00
N LYS A 118 -32.49 -29.95 5.26
CA LYS A 118 -32.00 -29.19 6.41
C LYS A 118 -30.49 -29.34 6.57
N TYR A 119 -29.97 -30.56 6.48
CA TYR A 119 -28.54 -30.82 6.52
C TYR A 119 -27.80 -30.14 5.37
N ASP A 120 -28.29 -30.28 4.14
CA ASP A 120 -27.72 -29.64 2.95
C ASP A 120 -27.69 -28.11 3.08
N THR A 121 -28.71 -27.52 3.71
CA THR A 121 -28.76 -26.08 3.98
C THR A 121 -27.70 -25.67 5.01
N TRP A 122 -27.50 -26.45 6.07
CA TRP A 122 -26.42 -26.20 7.04
C TRP A 122 -25.02 -26.34 6.42
N GLU A 123 -24.83 -27.31 5.54
CA GLU A 123 -23.58 -27.48 4.79
C GLU A 123 -23.31 -26.28 3.87
N LYS A 124 -24.33 -25.75 3.19
CA LYS A 124 -24.21 -24.51 2.41
C LYS A 124 -23.83 -23.31 3.28
N ILE A 125 -24.48 -23.15 4.43
CA ILE A 125 -24.12 -22.09 5.40
C ILE A 125 -22.68 -22.26 5.87
N LYS A 126 -22.23 -23.49 6.15
CA LYS A 126 -20.83 -23.75 6.53
C LYS A 126 -19.86 -23.21 5.49
N ILE A 127 -20.05 -23.56 4.21
CA ILE A 127 -19.17 -23.09 3.14
C ILE A 127 -19.24 -21.56 2.99
N LEU A 128 -20.45 -20.99 2.93
CA LEU A 128 -20.62 -19.56 2.69
C LEU A 128 -20.15 -18.68 3.86
N SER A 129 -20.32 -19.12 5.11
CA SER A 129 -19.83 -18.40 6.29
C SER A 129 -18.31 -18.23 6.25
N PHE A 130 -17.57 -19.31 5.95
CA PHE A 130 -16.13 -19.21 5.79
C PHE A 130 -15.74 -18.43 4.55
N THR A 131 -16.37 -18.70 3.40
CA THR A 131 -16.13 -17.99 2.13
C THR A 131 -16.27 -16.48 2.31
N ARG A 132 -17.32 -16.03 3.01
CA ARG A 132 -17.53 -14.62 3.34
C ARG A 132 -16.37 -14.04 4.13
N THR A 133 -15.98 -14.70 5.21
CA THR A 133 -14.89 -14.23 6.08
C THR A 133 -13.55 -14.21 5.36
N VAL A 134 -13.18 -15.27 4.65
CA VAL A 134 -11.89 -15.32 3.93
C VAL A 134 -11.86 -14.35 2.75
N SER A 135 -12.98 -14.15 2.04
CA SER A 135 -13.08 -13.16 0.97
C SER A 135 -12.97 -11.74 1.52
N SER A 136 -13.60 -11.43 2.66
CA SER A 136 -13.47 -10.13 3.31
C SER A 136 -12.05 -9.86 3.81
N ILE A 137 -11.39 -10.86 4.43
CA ILE A 137 -9.98 -10.74 4.86
C ILE A 137 -9.10 -10.44 3.65
N TRP A 138 -9.25 -11.23 2.58
CA TRP A 138 -8.44 -11.06 1.38
C TRP A 138 -8.70 -9.72 0.71
N ALA A 139 -9.96 -9.43 0.37
CA ALA A 139 -10.31 -8.26 -0.41
C ALA A 139 -10.00 -6.95 0.32
N MET A 140 -10.31 -6.83 1.63
CA MET A 140 -9.97 -5.62 2.39
C MET A 140 -8.44 -5.44 2.47
N THR A 141 -7.70 -6.49 2.81
CA THR A 141 -6.25 -6.41 2.99
C THR A 141 -5.58 -5.99 1.68
N LEU A 142 -5.93 -6.66 0.58
CA LEU A 142 -5.33 -6.39 -0.72
C LEU A 142 -5.75 -5.04 -1.29
N LEU A 143 -7.01 -4.65 -1.12
CA LEU A 143 -7.47 -3.33 -1.55
C LEU A 143 -6.76 -2.22 -0.78
N SER A 144 -6.59 -2.36 0.54
CA SER A 144 -5.84 -1.39 1.34
C SER A 144 -4.39 -1.26 0.91
N LEU A 145 -3.73 -2.36 0.54
CA LEU A 145 -2.36 -2.32 0.04
C LEU A 145 -2.32 -1.70 -1.37
N TYR A 146 -3.21 -2.12 -2.26
CA TYR A 146 -3.28 -1.64 -3.63
C TYR A 146 -3.49 -0.13 -3.72
N VAL A 147 -4.46 0.42 -2.98
CA VAL A 147 -4.75 1.86 -3.01
C VAL A 147 -3.54 2.68 -2.55
N ARG A 148 -2.82 2.22 -1.53
CA ARG A 148 -1.57 2.88 -1.12
C ARG A 148 -0.48 2.77 -2.18
N VAL A 149 -0.32 1.63 -2.84
CA VAL A 149 0.63 1.49 -3.97
C VAL A 149 0.27 2.48 -5.07
N GLN A 150 -0.99 2.53 -5.51
CA GLN A 150 -1.45 3.46 -6.55
C GLN A 150 -1.15 4.91 -6.18
N VAL A 151 -1.56 5.34 -4.99
CA VAL A 151 -1.39 6.73 -4.55
C VAL A 151 0.09 7.06 -4.34
N THR A 152 0.91 6.11 -3.88
CA THR A 152 2.36 6.28 -3.73
C THR A 152 3.06 6.44 -5.09
N ILE A 153 2.76 5.55 -6.05
CA ILE A 153 3.29 5.63 -7.42
C ILE A 153 2.86 6.97 -8.03
N LEU A 154 1.57 7.28 -8.00
CA LEU A 154 1.05 8.53 -8.57
C LEU A 154 1.68 9.76 -7.92
N GLY A 155 1.78 9.80 -6.59
CA GLY A 155 2.42 10.87 -5.85
C GLY A 155 3.89 11.04 -6.21
N ARG A 156 4.60 9.95 -6.52
CA ARG A 156 5.99 9.98 -6.99
C ARG A 156 6.10 10.61 -8.38
N HIS A 157 5.25 10.23 -9.32
CA HIS A 157 5.21 10.85 -10.66
C HIS A 157 4.85 12.35 -10.57
N LEU A 158 3.87 12.72 -9.74
CA LEU A 158 3.51 14.12 -9.50
C LEU A 158 4.65 14.96 -8.91
N TYR A 159 5.41 14.39 -7.96
CA TYR A 159 6.57 15.06 -7.37
C TYR A 159 7.67 15.30 -8.41
N LEU A 160 7.95 14.31 -9.26
CA LEU A 160 8.92 14.45 -10.35
C LEU A 160 8.52 15.53 -11.36
N ASP A 161 7.25 15.55 -11.76
CA ASP A 161 6.74 16.54 -12.68
C ASP A 161 6.88 17.95 -12.09
N PHE A 162 6.62 18.12 -10.78
CA PHE A 162 6.82 19.39 -10.09
C PHE A 162 8.30 19.79 -9.98
N ALA A 163 9.18 18.84 -9.64
CA ALA A 163 10.62 19.08 -9.52
C ALA A 163 11.24 19.51 -10.87
N ARG A 164 10.87 18.83 -11.96
CA ARG A 164 11.29 19.16 -13.33
C ARG A 164 10.89 20.57 -13.75
N VAL A 165 9.66 20.98 -13.40
CA VAL A 165 9.16 22.34 -13.69
C VAL A 165 9.92 23.40 -12.87
N THR A 166 10.37 23.05 -11.67
CA THR A 166 11.08 23.98 -10.77
C THR A 166 12.56 24.15 -11.16
N ASP A 167 13.23 23.07 -11.60
CA ASP A 167 14.63 23.08 -12.00
C ASP A 167 14.86 23.60 -13.44
N GLY A 168 13.84 23.50 -14.31
CA GLY A 168 13.91 23.92 -15.71
C GLY A 168 13.08 25.17 -16.01
N ALA A 169 13.69 26.36 -15.97
CA ALA A 169 13.11 27.55 -16.59
C ALA A 169 12.97 27.33 -18.11
N GLN A 170 11.75 27.01 -18.56
CA GLN A 170 11.29 26.86 -19.95
C GLN A 170 12.17 25.99 -20.87
N LEU A 171 11.66 24.82 -21.29
CA LEU A 171 11.77 24.25 -22.65
C LEU A 171 11.24 22.80 -22.69
N GLN A 172 9.91 22.59 -22.64
CA GLN A 172 9.24 21.53 -23.43
C GLN A 172 7.71 21.66 -23.38
N GLU A 173 7.09 22.23 -24.42
CA GLU A 173 5.65 22.07 -24.72
C GLU A 173 5.32 20.65 -25.24
N GLY A 174 5.95 19.63 -24.67
CA GLY A 174 5.82 18.23 -25.13
C GLY A 174 6.09 17.18 -24.05
N SER A 175 6.07 17.54 -22.77
CA SER A 175 6.17 16.57 -21.68
C SER A 175 4.94 15.66 -21.67
N ASP A 176 5.17 14.33 -21.58
CA ASP A 176 4.19 13.26 -21.30
C ASP A 176 3.56 13.42 -19.89
N THR A 177 3.07 14.62 -19.60
CA THR A 177 2.49 15.01 -18.32
C THR A 177 1.12 14.37 -18.24
N PHE A 178 0.93 13.48 -17.28
CA PHE A 178 -0.32 12.75 -17.12
C PHE A 178 -1.45 13.74 -16.80
N SER A 179 -2.55 13.70 -17.55
CA SER A 179 -3.59 14.72 -17.40
C SER A 179 -4.33 14.59 -16.07
N LYS A 180 -5.02 15.66 -15.64
CA LYS A 180 -5.86 15.61 -14.44
C LYS A 180 -6.99 14.59 -14.56
N SER A 181 -7.49 14.31 -15.77
CA SER A 181 -8.43 13.21 -16.02
C SER A 181 -7.72 11.87 -15.86
N GLY A 182 -6.54 11.69 -16.46
CA GLY A 182 -5.75 10.47 -16.31
C GLY A 182 -5.46 10.13 -14.84
N HIS A 183 -5.10 11.13 -14.02
CA HIS A 183 -4.92 10.96 -12.56
C HIS A 183 -6.15 10.34 -11.90
N LYS A 184 -7.34 10.82 -12.26
CA LYS A 184 -8.60 10.30 -11.72
C LYS A 184 -8.86 8.89 -12.23
N ASP A 185 -8.62 8.63 -13.51
CA ASP A 185 -8.83 7.32 -14.12
C ASP A 185 -7.94 6.26 -13.48
N PHE A 186 -6.68 6.59 -13.19
CA PHE A 186 -5.79 5.68 -12.48
C PHE A 186 -6.27 5.39 -11.05
N LEU A 187 -6.66 6.42 -10.29
CA LEU A 187 -7.21 6.20 -8.94
C LEU A 187 -8.56 5.47 -8.97
N ALA A 188 -9.37 5.67 -10.02
CA ALA A 188 -10.64 4.98 -10.20
C ALA A 188 -10.45 3.47 -10.35
N THR A 189 -9.32 2.98 -10.88
CA THR A 189 -9.03 1.53 -10.95
C THR A 189 -9.04 0.83 -9.59
N ALA A 190 -9.06 1.56 -8.46
CA ALA A 190 -9.33 1.01 -7.12
C ALA A 190 -10.69 0.31 -7.01
N ASP A 191 -11.69 0.71 -7.81
CA ASP A 191 -13.01 0.09 -7.84
C ASP A 191 -13.04 -1.24 -8.61
N TYR A 192 -12.00 -1.55 -9.38
CA TYR A 192 -11.99 -2.68 -10.31
C TYR A 192 -12.25 -4.01 -9.62
N LEU A 193 -11.68 -4.20 -8.43
CA LEU A 193 -11.93 -5.38 -7.60
C LEU A 193 -13.42 -5.54 -7.31
N ALA A 194 -14.09 -4.50 -6.83
CA ALA A 194 -15.50 -4.56 -6.46
C ALA A 194 -16.40 -4.65 -7.69
N THR A 195 -16.03 -4.01 -8.80
CA THR A 195 -16.89 -3.93 -9.99
C THR A 195 -16.77 -5.17 -10.88
N TYR A 196 -15.56 -5.69 -11.08
CA TYR A 196 -15.26 -6.75 -12.07
C TYR A 196 -14.61 -7.99 -11.45
N GLY A 197 -13.73 -7.81 -10.45
CA GLY A 197 -12.94 -8.92 -9.88
C GLY A 197 -13.69 -9.78 -8.86
N ILE A 198 -14.68 -9.23 -8.16
CA ILE A 198 -15.23 -9.79 -6.92
C ILE A 198 -15.95 -11.14 -7.14
N ASN A 199 -16.71 -11.28 -8.22
CA ASN A 199 -17.47 -12.51 -8.47
C ASN A 199 -16.56 -13.70 -8.81
N ALA A 200 -15.53 -13.46 -9.61
CA ALA A 200 -14.52 -14.46 -9.92
C ALA A 200 -13.68 -14.83 -8.69
N LEU A 201 -13.33 -13.84 -7.86
CA LEU A 201 -12.67 -14.04 -6.57
C LEU A 201 -13.51 -14.92 -5.65
N ILE A 202 -14.78 -14.56 -5.42
CA ILE A 202 -15.70 -15.29 -4.55
C ILE A 202 -15.89 -16.72 -5.03
N THR A 203 -16.07 -16.94 -6.34
CA THR A 203 -16.25 -18.28 -6.91
C THR A 203 -15.05 -19.17 -6.64
N LYS A 204 -13.82 -18.69 -6.89
CA LYS A 204 -12.61 -19.46 -6.60
C LYS A 204 -12.38 -19.64 -5.10
N MET A 205 -12.67 -18.63 -4.29
CA MET A 205 -12.55 -18.70 -2.83
C MET A 205 -13.54 -19.71 -2.24
N GLN A 206 -14.76 -19.77 -2.77
CA GLN A 206 -15.76 -20.76 -2.40
C GLN A 206 -15.32 -22.18 -2.75
N HIS A 207 -14.69 -22.36 -3.92
CA HIS A 207 -14.12 -23.65 -4.29
C HIS A 207 -13.02 -24.07 -3.30
N ALA A 208 -12.09 -23.18 -2.97
CA ALA A 208 -11.05 -23.44 -1.97
C ALA A 208 -11.65 -23.76 -0.59
N ALA A 209 -12.66 -23.01 -0.15
CA ALA A 209 -13.37 -23.27 1.11
C ALA A 209 -14.07 -24.63 1.11
N THR A 210 -14.69 -25.02 -0.01
CA THR A 210 -15.35 -26.31 -0.16
C THR A 210 -14.36 -27.46 -0.02
N GLU A 211 -13.20 -27.35 -0.65
CA GLU A 211 -12.16 -28.40 -0.59
C GLU A 211 -11.59 -28.59 0.82
N ILE A 212 -11.41 -27.53 1.59
CA ILE A 212 -10.89 -27.63 2.97
C ILE A 212 -11.98 -28.05 3.96
N LEU A 213 -13.22 -27.58 3.79
CA LEU A 213 -14.31 -27.82 4.74
C LEU A 213 -15.05 -29.14 4.53
N LYS A 214 -14.86 -29.84 3.40
CA LYS A 214 -15.47 -31.16 3.14
C LYS A 214 -15.07 -32.20 4.19
N GLU A 215 -13.88 -32.06 4.77
CA GLU A 215 -13.34 -32.98 5.78
C GLU A 215 -13.86 -32.70 7.19
N LYS A 216 -14.53 -31.55 7.41
CA LYS A 216 -14.99 -31.09 8.73
C LYS A 216 -16.51 -31.24 8.86
N GLN A 217 -16.97 -31.95 9.90
CA GLN A 217 -18.41 -32.13 10.13
C GLN A 217 -18.98 -31.01 11.01
N LEU A 218 -20.26 -30.69 10.81
CA LEU A 218 -20.99 -29.66 11.56
C LEU A 218 -21.03 -29.90 13.08
N LYS A 219 -20.90 -31.16 13.51
CA LYS A 219 -20.96 -31.57 14.92
C LYS A 219 -19.61 -31.57 15.60
N ASP A 220 -18.53 -31.56 14.83
CA ASP A 220 -17.18 -31.67 15.38
C ASP A 220 -16.90 -30.42 16.23
N PRO A 221 -16.33 -30.60 17.44
CA PRO A 221 -15.87 -29.48 18.22
C PRO A 221 -14.70 -28.83 17.49
N MET A 222 -14.76 -27.50 17.33
CA MET A 222 -13.70 -26.72 16.71
C MET A 222 -13.19 -25.67 17.68
N GLY A 223 -11.87 -25.65 17.88
CA GLY A 223 -11.16 -24.67 18.69
C GLY A 223 -10.92 -23.36 17.93
N ILE A 224 -10.55 -22.29 18.65
CA ILE A 224 -10.17 -21.00 18.03
C ILE A 224 -8.95 -21.16 17.14
N ASP A 225 -7.93 -21.90 17.60
CA ASP A 225 -6.72 -22.17 16.82
C ASP A 225 -7.03 -22.95 15.54
N GLU A 226 -7.98 -23.89 15.60
CA GLU A 226 -8.44 -24.64 14.42
C GLU A 226 -9.22 -23.76 13.45
N VAL A 227 -9.98 -22.76 13.93
CA VAL A 227 -10.63 -21.76 13.06
C VAL A 227 -9.55 -20.95 12.33
N LEU A 228 -8.53 -20.47 13.03
CA LEU A 228 -7.41 -19.75 12.42
C LEU A 228 -6.68 -20.60 11.39
N GLU A 229 -6.36 -21.84 11.74
CA GLU A 229 -5.71 -22.78 10.83
C GLU A 229 -6.56 -23.01 9.57
N THR A 230 -7.87 -23.21 9.75
CA THR A 230 -8.81 -23.40 8.63
C THR A 230 -8.85 -22.18 7.72
N ILE A 231 -8.94 -20.97 8.27
CA ILE A 231 -8.90 -19.72 7.50
C ILE A 231 -7.60 -19.61 6.70
N LEU A 232 -6.46 -19.89 7.34
CA LEU A 232 -5.15 -19.83 6.68
C LEU A 232 -4.99 -20.91 5.60
N GLN A 233 -5.51 -22.12 5.82
CA GLN A 233 -5.53 -23.20 4.84
C GLN A 233 -6.38 -22.83 3.61
N ILE A 234 -7.56 -22.24 3.81
CA ILE A 234 -8.40 -21.77 2.70
C ILE A 234 -7.70 -20.67 1.91
N LEU A 235 -7.11 -19.66 2.57
CA LEU A 235 -6.34 -18.61 1.90
C LEU A 235 -5.16 -19.20 1.12
N LYS A 236 -4.43 -20.15 1.71
CA LYS A 236 -3.31 -20.82 1.05
C LYS A 236 -3.78 -21.64 -0.16
N GLN A 237 -4.89 -22.37 -0.03
CA GLN A 237 -5.49 -23.15 -1.12
C GLN A 237 -5.92 -22.23 -2.26
N PHE A 238 -6.60 -21.12 -1.96
CA PHE A 238 -6.96 -20.09 -2.95
C PHE A 238 -5.73 -19.53 -3.68
N MET A 239 -4.68 -19.19 -2.94
CA MET A 239 -3.42 -18.72 -3.54
C MET A 239 -2.73 -19.79 -4.38
N GLY A 240 -2.92 -21.08 -4.07
CA GLY A 240 -2.44 -22.20 -4.89
C GLY A 240 -3.22 -22.40 -6.19
N LEU A 241 -4.48 -21.97 -6.25
CA LEU A 241 -5.32 -21.95 -7.47
C LEU A 241 -5.01 -20.77 -8.40
N CYS A 242 -4.11 -19.87 -7.99
CA CYS A 242 -3.66 -18.73 -8.77
C CYS A 242 -2.27 -19.02 -9.37
N GLU A 243 -2.23 -19.37 -10.66
CA GLU A 243 -1.00 -19.61 -11.42
C GLU A 243 -0.22 -18.31 -11.62
N ASP A 244 1.12 -18.34 -11.53
CA ASP A 244 2.03 -17.25 -11.94
C ASP A 244 1.59 -15.81 -11.60
N ASN A 245 1.12 -15.59 -10.36
CA ASN A 245 0.60 -14.31 -9.86
C ASN A 245 -0.71 -13.81 -10.49
N SER A 246 -1.53 -14.69 -11.05
CA SER A 246 -2.86 -14.38 -11.59
C SER A 246 -3.81 -13.73 -10.57
N TRP A 247 -3.50 -13.82 -9.27
CA TRP A 247 -4.24 -13.15 -8.20
C TRP A 247 -4.27 -11.62 -8.37
N ILE A 248 -3.26 -11.04 -9.03
CA ILE A 248 -3.20 -9.59 -9.31
C ILE A 248 -4.33 -9.17 -10.26
N ASN A 249 -4.79 -10.06 -11.14
CA ASN A 249 -5.84 -9.77 -12.12
C ASN A 249 -7.21 -9.57 -11.47
N TYR A 250 -7.38 -9.91 -10.19
CA TYR A 250 -8.58 -9.52 -9.42
C TYR A 250 -8.55 -8.05 -8.98
N LEU A 251 -7.36 -7.44 -8.86
CA LEU A 251 -7.17 -6.10 -8.28
C LEU A 251 -6.90 -5.05 -9.35
N VAL A 252 -5.99 -5.36 -10.28
CA VAL A 252 -5.50 -4.41 -11.28
C VAL A 252 -6.02 -4.84 -12.65
N PRO A 253 -6.57 -3.93 -13.47
CA PRO A 253 -6.90 -4.25 -14.85
C PRO A 253 -5.67 -4.76 -15.64
N GLU A 254 -5.88 -5.68 -16.58
CA GLU A 254 -4.79 -6.23 -17.42
C GLU A 254 -4.34 -5.25 -18.50
N ASN A 255 -5.25 -4.43 -19.01
CA ASN A 255 -5.00 -3.56 -20.14
C ASN A 255 -5.78 -2.24 -19.99
N ALA A 256 -5.08 -1.12 -20.16
CA ALA A 256 -5.68 0.22 -20.08
C ALA A 256 -6.79 0.44 -21.11
N ASN A 257 -6.67 -0.10 -22.32
CA ASN A 257 -7.70 0.01 -23.34
C ASN A 257 -8.97 -0.74 -22.95
N VAL A 258 -8.84 -1.94 -22.38
CA VAL A 258 -10.01 -2.73 -21.94
C VAL A 258 -10.70 -2.02 -20.77
N TYR A 259 -9.93 -1.52 -19.80
CA TYR A 259 -10.50 -0.73 -18.70
C TYR A 259 -11.15 0.57 -19.19
N ALA A 260 -10.48 1.31 -20.07
CA ALA A 260 -11.03 2.52 -20.67
C ALA A 260 -12.31 2.23 -21.46
N GLN A 261 -12.40 1.12 -22.21
CA GLN A 261 -13.63 0.70 -22.88
C GLN A 261 -14.75 0.38 -21.89
N LEU A 262 -14.45 -0.31 -20.79
CA LEU A 262 -15.42 -0.61 -19.72
C LEU A 262 -15.96 0.68 -19.08
N MET A 263 -15.13 1.72 -18.95
CA MET A 263 -15.52 3.04 -18.43
C MET A 263 -16.22 3.93 -19.48
N ALA A 264 -15.79 3.85 -20.75
CA ALA A 264 -16.25 4.70 -21.85
C ALA A 264 -17.66 4.36 -22.35
N VAL A 265 -18.24 3.22 -21.95
CA VAL A 265 -19.68 2.92 -22.16
C VAL A 265 -20.59 3.98 -21.49
N SER A 266 -20.04 4.90 -20.70
CA SER A 266 -20.77 6.01 -20.05
C SER A 266 -20.46 7.43 -20.55
N SER A 267 -19.57 7.67 -21.53
CA SER A 267 -19.39 9.04 -22.05
C SER A 267 -18.88 9.08 -23.50
N SER A 268 -19.74 9.54 -24.41
CA SER A 268 -19.42 9.80 -25.81
C SER A 268 -18.79 11.18 -26.02
N GLY A 269 -17.63 11.21 -26.67
CA GLY A 269 -17.07 12.38 -27.36
C GLY A 269 -15.94 13.07 -26.62
N PHE A 270 -14.69 12.81 -27.01
CA PHE A 270 -13.53 13.64 -26.66
C PHE A 270 -12.34 13.42 -27.61
N ASP A 271 -11.44 14.41 -27.67
CA ASP A 271 -10.31 14.55 -28.61
C ASP A 271 -9.27 13.40 -28.51
N ASP A 272 -8.93 12.80 -29.65
CA ASP A 272 -8.36 11.44 -29.76
C ASP A 272 -6.86 11.38 -29.35
N SER A 273 -6.11 12.48 -29.52
CA SER A 273 -4.65 12.48 -29.32
C SER A 273 -4.21 12.57 -27.86
N SER A 274 -4.91 13.35 -27.03
CA SER A 274 -4.63 13.46 -25.59
C SER A 274 -5.05 12.18 -24.85
N LEU A 275 -6.18 11.59 -25.25
CA LEU A 275 -6.66 10.31 -24.72
C LEU A 275 -5.65 9.18 -24.96
N LEU A 276 -5.09 9.07 -26.17
CA LEU A 276 -4.09 8.03 -26.46
C LEU A 276 -2.83 8.15 -25.58
N LYS A 277 -2.41 9.38 -25.23
CA LYS A 277 -1.29 9.61 -24.31
C LYS A 277 -1.65 9.21 -22.88
N ASP A 278 -2.84 9.60 -22.41
CA ASP A 278 -3.31 9.24 -21.06
C ASP A 278 -3.50 7.74 -20.92
N VAL A 279 -4.02 7.06 -21.95
CA VAL A 279 -4.18 5.60 -21.96
C VAL A 279 -2.82 4.89 -21.90
N ARG A 280 -1.81 5.36 -22.64
CA ARG A 280 -0.46 4.80 -22.56
C ARG A 280 0.15 5.01 -21.17
N LYS A 281 -0.01 6.20 -20.59
CA LYS A 281 0.51 6.51 -19.25
C LYS A 281 -0.22 5.71 -18.18
N LEU A 282 -1.54 5.53 -18.30
CA LEU A 282 -2.34 4.67 -17.44
C LEU A 282 -1.84 3.23 -17.49
N ASP A 283 -1.56 2.70 -18.68
CA ASP A 283 -0.99 1.35 -18.86
C ASP A 283 0.40 1.23 -18.19
N GLN A 284 1.24 2.27 -18.30
CA GLN A 284 2.51 2.34 -17.59
C GLN A 284 2.33 2.29 -16.06
N LEU A 285 1.41 3.09 -15.51
CA LEU A 285 1.17 3.12 -14.06
C LEU A 285 0.58 1.80 -13.53
N MET A 286 -0.31 1.16 -14.30
CA MET A 286 -0.87 -0.14 -13.93
C MET A 286 0.17 -1.26 -14.02
N SER A 287 1.01 -1.28 -15.07
CA SER A 287 2.10 -2.25 -15.18
C SER A 287 3.12 -2.08 -14.05
N GLU A 288 3.47 -0.83 -13.69
CA GLU A 288 4.30 -0.56 -12.53
C GLU A 288 3.66 -1.09 -11.24
N THR A 289 2.36 -0.84 -11.05
CA THR A 289 1.63 -1.34 -9.88
C THR A 289 1.66 -2.87 -9.80
N ARG A 290 1.51 -3.55 -10.94
CA ARG A 290 1.59 -5.02 -11.04
C ARG A 290 2.97 -5.55 -10.66
N ILE A 291 4.05 -4.84 -11.00
CA ILE A 291 5.43 -5.23 -10.63
C ILE A 291 5.68 -5.00 -9.14
N VAL A 292 5.18 -3.89 -8.61
CA VAL A 292 5.43 -3.44 -7.23
C VAL A 292 4.66 -4.28 -6.21
N LEU A 293 3.45 -4.73 -6.54
CA LEU A 293 2.62 -5.54 -5.65
C LEU A 293 3.32 -6.88 -5.32
N SER A 294 3.90 -6.94 -4.12
CA SER A 294 4.69 -8.07 -3.66
C SER A 294 3.85 -9.14 -2.97
N ARG A 295 3.99 -10.39 -3.42
CA ARG A 295 3.38 -11.55 -2.77
C ARG A 295 3.79 -11.70 -1.31
N ASN A 296 5.03 -11.35 -0.97
CA ASN A 296 5.55 -11.51 0.41
C ASN A 296 4.83 -10.59 1.41
N ILE A 297 4.54 -9.35 1.00
CA ILE A 297 3.88 -8.37 1.86
C ILE A 297 2.43 -8.75 2.03
N MET A 298 1.75 -9.10 0.94
CA MET A 298 0.41 -9.67 0.97
C MET A 298 0.33 -10.85 1.96
N ASP A 299 1.21 -11.86 1.82
CA ASP A 299 1.15 -13.06 2.66
C ASP A 299 1.35 -12.74 4.15
N ARG A 300 2.22 -11.78 4.48
CA ARG A 300 2.41 -11.32 5.87
C ARG A 300 1.19 -10.58 6.39
N SER A 301 0.65 -9.65 5.62
CA SER A 301 -0.54 -8.88 5.99
C SER A 301 -1.76 -9.79 6.17
N LEU A 302 -2.00 -10.73 5.24
CA LEU A 302 -3.12 -11.69 5.33
C LEU A 302 -3.01 -12.55 6.60
N LYS A 303 -1.83 -13.08 6.91
CA LYS A 303 -1.60 -13.86 8.13
C LYS A 303 -1.86 -13.04 9.38
N LYS A 304 -1.37 -11.78 9.42
CA LYS A 304 -1.57 -10.90 10.56
C LYS A 304 -3.05 -10.57 10.76
N ILE A 305 -3.78 -10.26 9.70
CA ILE A 305 -5.20 -9.94 9.78
C ILE A 305 -6.03 -11.15 10.16
N ALA A 306 -5.71 -12.33 9.62
CA ALA A 306 -6.36 -13.58 10.02
C ALA A 306 -6.21 -13.86 11.53
N SER A 307 -5.02 -13.65 12.12
CA SER A 307 -4.83 -13.82 13.57
C SER A 307 -5.70 -12.84 14.36
N VAL A 308 -5.66 -11.55 14.01
CA VAL A 308 -6.41 -10.51 14.72
C VAL A 308 -7.93 -10.75 14.64
N VAL A 309 -8.43 -11.16 13.47
CA VAL A 309 -9.86 -11.46 13.28
C VAL A 309 -10.30 -12.65 14.13
N VAL A 310 -9.45 -13.66 14.29
CA VAL A 310 -9.76 -14.83 15.12
C VAL A 310 -9.58 -14.54 16.62
N GLU A 311 -8.65 -13.66 16.99
CA GLU A 311 -8.55 -13.12 18.36
C GLU A 311 -9.84 -12.39 18.76
N ASP A 312 -10.42 -11.60 17.85
CA ASP A 312 -11.72 -10.94 18.06
C ASP A 312 -12.87 -11.95 18.24
N LEU A 313 -12.83 -13.05 17.48
CA LEU A 313 -13.77 -14.15 17.65
C LEU A 313 -13.67 -14.76 19.06
N ALA A 314 -12.45 -14.96 19.56
CA ALA A 314 -12.22 -15.50 20.90
C ALA A 314 -12.84 -14.61 21.99
N VAL A 315 -12.67 -13.29 21.86
CA VAL A 315 -13.29 -12.30 22.76
C VAL A 315 -14.82 -12.37 22.70
N GLN A 316 -15.42 -12.44 21.50
CA GLN A 316 -16.88 -12.53 21.33
C GLN A 316 -17.48 -13.82 21.88
N ILE A 317 -16.72 -14.91 21.94
CA ILE A 317 -17.18 -16.20 22.48
C ILE A 317 -17.19 -16.19 24.02
N GLY A 318 -16.39 -15.33 24.67
CA GLY A 318 -16.40 -15.16 26.12
C GLY A 318 -16.05 -16.44 26.89
N ALA A 319 -15.17 -17.29 26.34
CA ALA A 319 -14.87 -18.58 26.94
C ALA A 319 -13.78 -18.49 28.04
N PRO A 320 -13.94 -19.25 29.15
CA PRO A 320 -12.93 -19.39 30.18
C PRO A 320 -11.74 -20.20 29.64
N ILE A 321 -10.55 -19.90 30.15
CA ILE A 321 -9.32 -20.64 29.87
C ILE A 321 -9.38 -21.99 30.61
N PRO A 322 -9.29 -23.16 29.96
CA PRO A 322 -9.31 -23.43 28.51
C PRO A 322 -10.74 -23.74 27.98
N PRO A 323 -11.11 -23.30 26.75
CA PRO A 323 -12.43 -23.61 26.19
C PRO A 323 -12.51 -25.08 25.74
N PRO A 324 -13.55 -25.85 26.12
CA PRO A 324 -13.95 -26.98 25.30
C PRO A 324 -14.39 -26.44 23.93
N GLY A 325 -13.86 -27.00 22.84
CA GLY A 325 -14.22 -26.60 21.47
C GLY A 325 -15.73 -26.54 21.27
N LEU A 326 -16.19 -25.54 20.51
CA LEU A 326 -17.62 -25.37 20.22
C LEU A 326 -17.99 -26.19 18.98
N PRO A 327 -19.17 -26.82 18.93
CA PRO A 327 -19.64 -27.46 17.70
C PRO A 327 -19.61 -26.47 16.54
N LEU A 328 -19.03 -26.88 15.41
CA LEU A 328 -18.86 -26.03 14.23
C LEU A 328 -20.15 -25.30 13.83
N ALA A 329 -21.30 -25.98 13.88
CA ALA A 329 -22.61 -25.38 13.59
C ALA A 329 -22.94 -24.13 14.42
N LYS A 330 -22.48 -24.06 15.69
CA LYS A 330 -22.67 -22.88 16.56
C LYS A 330 -21.70 -21.74 16.24
N LEU A 331 -20.55 -22.06 15.65
CA LEU A 331 -19.53 -21.08 15.27
C LEU A 331 -19.87 -20.38 13.94
N LEU A 332 -20.61 -21.01 13.04
CA LEU A 332 -20.86 -20.48 11.68
C LEU A 332 -21.40 -19.05 11.67
N ALA A 333 -22.39 -18.76 12.52
CA ALA A 333 -22.96 -17.41 12.61
C ALA A 333 -21.91 -16.39 13.07
N LYS A 334 -21.07 -16.75 14.06
CA LYS A 334 -20.00 -15.88 14.55
C LYS A 334 -18.89 -15.71 13.51
N VAL A 335 -18.49 -16.79 12.84
CA VAL A 335 -17.51 -16.75 11.75
C VAL A 335 -17.99 -15.80 10.65
N ALA A 336 -19.24 -15.92 10.21
CA ALA A 336 -19.81 -15.01 9.21
C ALA A 336 -19.82 -13.54 9.66
N GLN A 337 -20.08 -13.28 10.95
CA GLN A 337 -20.07 -11.94 11.53
C GLN A 337 -18.68 -11.29 11.57
N LEU A 338 -17.59 -12.07 11.53
CA LEU A 338 -16.22 -11.54 11.46
C LEU A 338 -15.96 -10.71 10.20
N SER A 339 -16.76 -10.90 9.15
CA SER A 339 -16.69 -10.07 7.94
C SER A 339 -17.13 -8.62 8.16
N LEU A 340 -18.01 -8.34 9.13
CA LEU A 340 -18.61 -7.01 9.27
C LEU A 340 -17.59 -5.93 9.67
N PRO A 341 -16.75 -6.11 10.71
CA PRO A 341 -15.73 -5.12 11.08
C PRO A 341 -14.66 -4.95 10.01
N LEU A 342 -14.40 -5.99 9.21
CA LEU A 342 -13.46 -5.94 8.10
C LEU A 342 -13.94 -5.05 6.95
N LEU A 343 -15.24 -4.85 6.81
CA LEU A 343 -15.85 -4.07 5.72
C LEU A 343 -16.40 -2.72 6.22
N GLU A 344 -15.99 -2.28 7.41
CA GLU A 344 -16.27 -0.92 7.88
C GLU A 344 -15.45 0.14 7.14
N GLU A 345 -15.90 1.39 7.27
CA GLU A 345 -15.19 2.55 6.74
C GLU A 345 -13.74 2.60 7.27
N PRO A 346 -12.76 3.03 6.46
CA PRO A 346 -11.34 2.97 6.82
C PRO A 346 -10.95 3.68 8.13
N ASP A 347 -11.68 4.73 8.51
CA ASP A 347 -11.50 5.48 9.75
C ASP A 347 -11.83 4.65 11.00
N LYS A 348 -12.87 3.80 10.91
CA LYS A 348 -13.33 2.92 12.00
C LYS A 348 -12.71 1.53 11.95
N ASN A 349 -12.17 1.15 10.80
CA ASN A 349 -11.61 -0.17 10.57
C ASN A 349 -10.21 -0.33 11.19
N LYS A 350 -10.17 -0.89 12.40
CA LYS A 350 -8.91 -1.20 13.11
C LYS A 350 -7.97 -2.12 12.33
N HIS A 351 -8.48 -2.99 11.47
CA HIS A 351 -7.66 -3.93 10.71
C HIS A 351 -6.84 -3.20 9.66
N ILE A 352 -7.43 -2.20 8.99
CA ILE A 352 -6.71 -1.30 8.09
C ILE A 352 -5.62 -0.57 8.86
N GLN A 353 -5.90 -0.06 10.07
CA GLN A 353 -4.92 0.61 10.94
C GLN A 353 -3.74 -0.30 11.31
N ILE A 354 -4.00 -1.57 11.63
CA ILE A 354 -2.97 -2.57 11.93
C ILE A 354 -2.08 -2.83 10.72
N ILE A 355 -2.65 -2.94 9.51
CA ILE A 355 -1.83 -3.13 8.29
C ILE A 355 -0.87 -1.95 8.09
N ARG A 356 -1.31 -0.72 8.37
CA ARG A 356 -0.46 0.49 8.18
C ARG A 356 0.70 0.51 9.17
N SER A 357 0.46 0.15 10.42
CA SER A 357 1.48 0.20 11.48
C SER A 357 2.44 -0.99 11.46
N MET A 358 2.31 -1.91 10.48
CA MET A 358 3.28 -2.98 10.28
C MET A 358 4.60 -2.38 9.76
N PRO A 359 5.74 -2.57 10.47
CA PRO A 359 7.02 -2.01 10.05
C PRO A 359 7.44 -2.42 8.64
N GLU A 360 7.15 -3.65 8.24
CA GLU A 360 7.48 -4.13 6.89
C GLU A 360 6.65 -3.44 5.80
N VAL A 361 5.42 -3.05 6.12
CA VAL A 361 4.52 -2.33 5.20
C VAL A 361 4.97 -0.88 5.09
N GLU A 362 5.30 -0.21 6.20
CA GLU A 362 5.86 1.14 6.18
C GLU A 362 7.16 1.21 5.38
N LEU A 363 8.11 0.31 5.69
CA LEU A 363 9.38 0.22 4.97
C LEU A 363 9.16 -0.01 3.48
N PHE A 364 8.24 -0.88 3.10
CA PHE A 364 7.90 -1.11 1.70
C PHE A 364 7.44 0.16 0.99
N TYR A 365 6.53 0.93 1.56
CA TYR A 365 6.06 2.17 0.93
C TYR A 365 7.13 3.25 0.92
N THR A 366 7.96 3.35 1.96
CA THR A 366 9.11 4.26 1.97
C THR A 366 10.10 3.89 0.85
N PHE A 367 10.44 2.61 0.67
CA PHE A 367 11.30 2.16 -0.41
C PHE A 367 10.65 2.37 -1.78
N LEU A 368 9.36 2.10 -1.93
CA LEU A 368 8.63 2.34 -3.18
C LEU A 368 8.65 3.81 -3.60
N TYR A 369 8.54 4.70 -2.62
CA TYR A 369 8.55 6.13 -2.85
C TYR A 369 9.97 6.66 -3.09
N ALA A 370 10.98 6.14 -2.38
CA ALA A 370 12.37 6.59 -2.44
C ALA A 370 13.17 5.97 -3.60
N ASN A 371 12.88 4.73 -4.02
CA ASN A 371 13.50 4.09 -5.17
C ASN A 371 12.91 4.68 -6.46
N MET A 372 13.32 5.90 -6.75
CA MET A 372 13.17 6.53 -8.05
C MET A 372 13.93 5.66 -9.06
N PRO A 373 13.32 5.14 -10.14
CA PRO A 373 14.13 4.57 -11.21
C PRO A 373 15.12 5.65 -11.67
N PRO A 374 16.42 5.34 -11.78
CA PRO A 374 17.35 6.27 -12.41
C PRO A 374 16.86 6.52 -13.82
N GLU A 375 16.87 7.78 -14.24
CA GLU A 375 16.59 8.18 -15.61
C GLU A 375 17.49 7.35 -16.54
N THR A 376 16.90 6.46 -17.34
CA THR A 376 17.56 5.82 -18.48
C THR A 376 17.23 6.58 -19.74
#